data_AF-A0A4Z0MJ37-F1
#
_entry.id   AF-A0A4Z0MJ37-F1
#
_cell.length_a   1.000
_cell.length_b   1.000
_cell.length_c   1.000
_cell.angle_alpha   90.00
_cell.angle_beta   90.00
_cell.angle_gamma   90.00
#
_symmetry.space_group_name_H-M   'P 1'
#
loop_
_entity.id
_entity.type
_entity.pdbx_description
1 polymer ?
#
loop_
_entity_poly.entity_id
_entity_poly.type
_entity_poly.pdbx_seq_one_letter_code
_entity_poly.pdbx_strand_id
1 'polypeptide(L)'
;MLSYSSFLARPVAASFLLGLALVGCQSQSAQTTTSAPATTTAAAPSANAPTITASNISKYLRAVSSDDMLGRKPFTIGEERSTTYLADEFKRLGLQPGPNGTYFQPVPLVEITGTPSPTLQIKGKGQNLSFQYKTDFVAFTQREQAQVNVTNSALVFAGYGVVAPEYG
;
A
#
# COMPACT_ATOMS: atom_id res chain seq x y z
N MET A 1 32.96 -27.49 -8.89
CA MET A 1 33.37 -28.68 -8.12
C MET A 1 32.28 -28.95 -7.10
N LEU A 2 31.55 -30.06 -7.31
CA LEU A 2 30.46 -30.51 -6.46
C LEU A 2 31.00 -31.03 -5.12
N SER A 3 30.26 -30.82 -4.04
CA SER A 3 30.30 -31.80 -2.95
C SER A 3 28.96 -31.88 -2.24
N TYR A 4 28.21 -32.91 -2.67
CA TYR A 4 27.07 -33.51 -1.98
C TYR A 4 27.65 -34.53 -0.99
N SER A 5 27.16 -34.58 0.24
CA SER A 5 27.47 -35.67 1.19
C SER A 5 26.16 -36.02 1.90
N SER A 6 25.38 -36.99 1.40
CA SER A 6 25.54 -38.45 1.55
C SER A 6 25.09 -38.93 2.93
N PHE A 7 23.85 -39.44 2.93
CA PHE A 7 23.23 -40.30 3.94
C PHE A 7 24.13 -41.47 4.35
N LEU A 8 24.19 -41.77 5.66
CA LEU A 8 24.44 -43.13 6.13
C LEU A 8 23.47 -43.49 7.27
N ALA A 9 22.60 -44.44 6.94
CA ALA A 9 21.81 -45.22 7.88
C ALA A 9 22.70 -46.24 8.61
N ARG A 10 22.38 -46.55 9.87
CA ARG A 10 22.83 -47.80 10.52
C ARG A 10 21.68 -48.43 11.33
N PRO A 11 21.54 -49.78 11.34
CA PRO A 11 20.37 -50.45 11.87
C PRO A 11 20.68 -51.38 13.07
N VAL A 12 19.61 -52.02 13.57
CA VAL A 12 19.51 -53.32 14.27
C VAL A 12 19.72 -53.38 15.80
N ALA A 13 18.67 -53.86 16.49
CA ALA A 13 18.61 -55.01 17.43
C ALA A 13 17.56 -54.73 18.52
N ALA A 14 16.30 -55.19 18.45
CA ALA A 14 15.81 -56.55 18.74
C ALA A 14 16.20 -57.07 20.14
N SER A 15 15.27 -56.99 21.10
CA SER A 15 15.18 -57.92 22.23
C SER A 15 13.75 -57.99 22.77
N PHE A 16 13.22 -59.22 22.76
CA PHE A 16 11.94 -59.71 23.24
C PHE A 16 11.84 -59.63 24.77
N LEU A 17 10.65 -59.34 25.34
CA LEU A 17 10.15 -60.01 26.54
C LEU A 17 8.63 -59.80 26.72
N LEU A 18 7.95 -60.90 26.42
CA LEU A 18 6.68 -61.45 26.89
C LEU A 18 5.98 -60.73 28.08
N GLY A 19 4.73 -60.30 27.87
CA GLY A 19 3.82 -59.87 28.94
C GLY A 19 2.38 -59.75 28.44
N LEU A 20 1.61 -60.84 28.58
CA LEU A 20 0.20 -60.93 28.23
C LEU A 20 -0.65 -60.34 29.37
N ALA A 21 -1.30 -59.20 29.14
CA ALA A 21 -2.36 -58.69 30.00
C ALA A 21 -3.49 -58.10 29.14
N LEU A 22 -4.61 -58.83 29.08
CA LEU A 22 -5.88 -58.33 28.56
C LEU A 22 -6.47 -57.34 29.57
N VAL A 23 -6.55 -56.05 29.23
CA VAL A 23 -7.57 -55.13 29.76
C VAL A 23 -7.94 -54.10 28.69
N GLY A 24 -9.20 -54.17 28.25
CA GLY A 24 -10.14 -53.07 27.98
C GLY A 24 -9.68 -51.79 27.28
N CYS A 25 -10.31 -51.53 26.13
CA CYS A 25 -10.31 -50.28 25.38
C CYS A 25 -10.44 -49.01 26.23
N GLN A 26 -9.54 -48.05 26.02
CA GLN A 26 -9.90 -46.64 25.87
C GLN A 26 -8.94 -45.98 24.89
N SER A 27 -9.49 -45.44 23.80
CA SER A 27 -8.78 -44.64 22.81
C SER A 27 -8.26 -43.36 23.46
N GLN A 28 -7.02 -43.40 23.94
CA GLN A 28 -6.32 -42.21 24.38
C GLN A 28 -5.41 -41.74 23.25
N SER A 29 -5.93 -40.86 22.42
CA SER A 29 -5.14 -40.14 21.43
C SER A 29 -4.07 -39.34 22.18
N ALA A 30 -2.83 -39.80 22.09
CA ALA A 30 -1.65 -39.10 22.58
C ALA A 30 -1.55 -37.76 21.83
N GLN A 31 -1.74 -36.66 22.56
CA GLN A 31 -1.44 -35.32 22.07
C GLN A 31 0.07 -35.10 22.10
N THR A 32 0.66 -35.06 20.92
CA THR A 32 1.99 -34.54 20.64
C THR A 32 2.08 -33.10 21.16
N THR A 33 2.90 -32.86 22.17
CA THR A 33 3.26 -31.51 22.64
C THR A 33 4.26 -30.88 21.68
N THR A 34 3.76 -30.37 20.56
CA THR A 34 4.47 -29.38 19.75
C THR A 34 4.25 -28.03 20.42
N SER A 35 5.27 -27.49 21.08
CA SER A 35 5.27 -26.12 21.60
C SER A 35 5.13 -25.13 20.45
N ALA A 36 3.89 -24.71 20.18
CA ALA A 36 3.58 -23.59 19.30
C ALA A 36 4.13 -22.29 19.91
N PRO A 37 4.65 -21.35 19.08
CA PRO A 37 5.05 -20.05 19.59
C PRO A 37 3.82 -19.37 20.20
N ALA A 38 4.01 -18.79 21.38
CA ALA A 38 2.97 -18.09 22.12
C ALA A 38 2.34 -17.03 21.20
N THR A 39 1.14 -17.32 20.72
CA THR A 39 0.23 -16.32 20.18
C THR A 39 0.05 -15.30 21.30
N THR A 40 0.63 -14.11 21.12
CA THR A 40 0.24 -12.95 21.93
C THR A 40 -1.25 -12.79 21.67
N THR A 41 -2.08 -13.21 22.62
CA THR A 41 -3.51 -12.94 22.61
C THR A 41 -3.65 -11.44 22.48
N ALA A 42 -4.00 -10.96 21.28
CA ALA A 42 -4.47 -9.60 21.10
C ALA A 42 -5.60 -9.40 22.09
N ALA A 43 -5.41 -8.49 23.04
CA ALA A 43 -6.39 -8.20 24.07
C ALA A 43 -7.75 -7.97 23.39
N ALA A 44 -8.77 -8.73 23.80
CA ALA A 44 -10.14 -8.49 23.34
C ALA A 44 -10.49 -7.02 23.60
N PRO A 45 -11.15 -6.33 22.66
CA PRO A 45 -11.50 -4.93 22.84
C PRO A 45 -12.35 -4.82 24.09
N SER A 46 -11.86 -4.06 25.09
CA SER A 46 -12.62 -3.79 26.30
C SER A 46 -13.98 -3.19 25.89
N ALA A 47 -15.06 -3.53 26.60
CA ALA A 47 -16.39 -2.97 26.39
C ALA A 47 -16.46 -1.43 26.56
N ASN A 48 -15.34 -0.79 26.89
CA ASN A 48 -15.14 0.66 27.00
C ASN A 48 -14.27 1.23 25.86
N ALA A 49 -14.08 0.52 24.75
CA ALA A 49 -13.40 1.09 23.58
C ALA A 49 -14.15 2.37 23.16
N PRO A 50 -13.47 3.51 23.01
CA PRO A 50 -14.12 4.76 22.67
C PRO A 50 -14.90 4.57 21.37
N THR A 51 -16.22 4.74 21.45
CA THR A 51 -17.09 4.63 20.29
C THR A 51 -16.68 5.67 19.24
N ILE A 52 -16.64 5.26 17.98
CA ILE A 52 -16.47 6.19 16.87
C ILE A 52 -17.70 7.10 16.84
N THR A 53 -17.51 8.38 17.10
CA THR A 53 -18.58 9.39 17.06
C THR A 53 -18.30 10.42 15.97
N ALA A 54 -19.37 10.98 15.41
CA ALA A 54 -19.27 12.06 14.44
C ALA A 54 -18.49 13.27 15.00
N SER A 55 -18.64 13.56 16.30
CA SER A 55 -17.91 14.64 16.98
C SER A 55 -16.39 14.40 16.97
N ASN A 56 -15.96 13.17 17.31
CA ASN A 56 -14.54 12.82 17.33
C ASN A 56 -13.91 12.92 15.93
N ILE A 57 -14.59 12.40 14.89
CA ILE A 57 -14.11 12.53 13.51
C ILE A 57 -14.05 14.01 13.09
N SER A 58 -15.09 14.78 13.41
CA SER A 58 -15.19 16.19 13.05
C SER A 58 -14.05 17.02 13.65
N LYS A 59 -13.60 16.71 14.86
CA LYS A 59 -12.45 17.37 15.48
C LYS A 59 -11.19 17.24 14.62
N TYR A 60 -10.83 16.01 14.25
CA TYR A 60 -9.64 15.77 13.43
C TYR A 60 -9.79 16.36 12.03
N LEU A 61 -10.97 16.21 11.42
CA LEU A 61 -11.24 16.72 10.09
C LEU A 61 -11.05 18.24 10.03
N ARG A 62 -11.62 18.99 10.98
CA ARG A 62 -11.47 20.46 11.04
C ARG A 62 -10.01 20.88 11.19
N ALA A 63 -9.23 20.17 11.98
CA ALA A 63 -7.82 20.48 12.16
C ALA A 63 -7.02 20.27 10.87
N VAL A 64 -7.18 19.12 10.19
CA VAL A 64 -6.43 18.83 8.96
C VAL A 64 -6.94 19.58 7.72
N SER A 65 -8.11 20.22 7.82
CA SER A 65 -8.73 21.00 6.76
C SER A 65 -8.76 22.50 7.04
N SER A 66 -8.09 22.98 8.08
CA SER A 66 -8.05 24.41 8.38
C SER A 66 -7.14 25.16 7.39
N ASP A 67 -7.38 26.46 7.23
CA ASP A 67 -6.53 27.33 6.41
C ASP A 67 -5.09 27.36 6.94
N ASP A 68 -4.90 27.20 8.25
CA ASP A 68 -3.58 27.09 8.88
C ASP A 68 -2.78 25.88 8.39
N MET A 69 -3.43 24.84 7.84
CA MET A 69 -2.70 23.71 7.25
C MET A 69 -2.14 24.04 5.87
N LEU A 70 -2.57 25.12 5.19
CA LEU A 70 -2.09 25.52 3.85
C LEU A 70 -2.23 24.43 2.77
N GLY A 71 -3.11 23.44 2.98
CA GLY A 71 -3.29 22.29 2.09
C GLY A 71 -2.37 21.11 2.41
N ARG A 72 -2.35 20.12 1.52
CA ARG A 72 -1.64 18.84 1.71
C ARG A 72 -0.91 18.37 0.45
N LYS A 73 -0.55 19.32 -0.42
CA LYS A 73 0.20 19.00 -1.64
C LYS A 73 1.64 18.61 -1.23
N PRO A 74 2.18 17.48 -1.72
CA PRO A 74 3.60 17.17 -1.53
C PRO A 74 4.51 18.32 -1.99
N PHE A 75 5.71 18.40 -1.42
CA PHE A 75 6.69 19.46 -1.64
C PHE A 75 6.21 20.88 -1.25
N THR A 76 5.35 20.97 -0.23
CA THR A 76 4.88 22.28 0.27
C THR A 76 4.94 22.37 1.79
N ILE A 77 4.88 23.59 2.33
CA ILE A 77 4.77 23.82 3.79
C ILE A 77 3.52 23.13 4.37
N GLY A 78 2.45 22.99 3.58
CA GLY A 78 1.24 22.33 4.05
C GLY A 78 1.42 20.81 4.27
N GLU A 79 2.28 20.16 3.49
CA GLU A 79 2.70 18.77 3.76
C GLU A 79 3.39 18.67 5.12
N GLU A 80 4.38 19.52 5.40
CA GLU A 80 5.10 19.52 6.67
C GLU A 80 4.14 19.70 7.85
N ARG A 81 3.21 20.67 7.77
CA ARG A 81 2.22 20.93 8.82
C ARG A 81 1.28 19.76 9.04
N SER A 82 0.69 19.25 7.96
CA SER A 82 -0.30 18.18 8.05
C SER A 82 0.30 16.85 8.51
N THR A 83 1.50 16.50 8.02
CA THR A 83 2.19 15.27 8.44
C THR A 83 2.70 15.36 9.88
N THR A 84 3.19 16.53 10.31
CA THR A 84 3.57 16.76 11.72
C THR A 84 2.36 16.65 12.66
N TYR A 85 1.23 17.25 12.30
CA TYR A 85 -0.01 17.11 13.06
C TYR A 85 -0.42 15.63 13.24
N LEU A 86 -0.34 14.84 12.18
CA LEU A 86 -0.65 13.40 12.25
C LEU A 86 0.33 12.64 13.16
N ALA A 87 1.63 12.93 13.04
CA ALA A 87 2.64 12.32 13.90
C ALA A 87 2.40 12.66 15.38
N ASP A 88 2.02 13.90 15.70
CA ASP A 88 1.72 14.32 17.07
C ASP A 88 0.44 13.70 17.62
N GLU A 89 -0.60 13.55 16.78
CA GLU A 89 -1.80 12.80 17.18
C GLU A 89 -1.51 11.32 17.41
N PHE A 90 -0.63 10.69 16.62
CA PHE A 90 -0.19 9.32 16.87
C PHE A 90 0.56 9.18 18.20
N LYS A 91 1.47 10.11 18.51
CA LYS A 91 2.14 10.17 19.82
C LYS A 91 1.12 10.32 20.95
N ARG A 92 0.16 11.24 20.81
CA ARG A 92 -0.86 11.53 21.83
C ARG A 92 -1.75 10.31 22.10
N LEU A 93 -2.02 9.51 21.08
CA LEU A 93 -2.79 8.26 21.18
C LEU A 93 -1.95 7.07 21.68
N GLY A 94 -0.64 7.23 21.90
CA GLY A 94 0.24 6.19 22.40
C GLY A 94 0.65 5.14 21.36
N LEU A 95 0.54 5.47 20.06
CA LEU A 95 0.95 4.56 19.00
C LEU A 95 2.47 4.46 18.97
N GLN A 96 2.97 3.25 18.71
CA GLN A 96 4.39 3.03 18.49
C GLN A 96 4.82 3.67 17.16
N PRO A 97 6.04 4.25 17.10
CA PRO A 97 6.60 4.73 15.84
C PRO A 97 6.91 3.56 14.89
N GLY A 98 7.27 3.88 13.65
CA GLY A 98 7.78 2.91 12.69
C GLY A 98 9.10 2.26 13.12
N PRO A 99 9.60 1.26 12.35
CA PRO A 99 10.78 0.47 12.73
C PRO A 99 12.07 1.26 12.99
N ASN A 100 12.19 2.44 12.38
CA ASN A 100 13.31 3.38 12.53
C ASN A 100 13.11 4.37 13.70
N GLY A 101 12.08 4.19 14.52
CA GLY A 101 11.78 5.05 15.67
C GLY A 101 11.11 6.38 15.31
N THR A 102 10.75 6.61 14.04
CA THR A 102 10.02 7.80 13.60
C THR A 102 8.60 7.47 13.15
N TYR A 103 7.71 8.47 13.19
CA TYR A 103 6.36 8.39 12.64
C TYR A 103 6.31 8.70 11.13
N PHE A 104 7.47 8.93 10.50
CA PHE A 104 7.59 9.27 9.09
C PHE A 104 8.23 8.14 8.28
N GLN A 105 7.66 7.85 7.11
CA GLN A 105 8.23 6.97 6.10
C GLN A 105 8.71 7.80 4.92
N PRO A 106 10.01 7.79 4.58
CA PRO A 106 10.49 8.47 3.39
C PRO A 106 9.95 7.77 2.13
N VAL A 107 9.37 8.54 1.22
CA VAL A 107 8.91 8.07 -0.09
C VAL A 107 9.61 8.91 -1.15
N PRO A 108 10.33 8.29 -2.10
CA PRO A 108 10.91 9.03 -3.21
C PRO A 108 9.79 9.56 -4.10
N LEU A 109 9.79 10.87 -4.34
CA LEU A 109 8.80 11.56 -5.17
C LEU A 109 9.50 12.45 -6.19
N VAL A 110 8.81 12.73 -7.29
CA VAL A 110 9.25 13.67 -8.33
C VAL A 110 8.13 14.66 -8.61
N GLU A 111 8.47 15.94 -8.75
CA GLU A 111 7.54 16.99 -9.18
C GLU A 111 7.80 17.35 -10.64
N ILE A 112 6.75 17.29 -11.47
CA ILE A 112 6.77 17.74 -12.86
C ILE A 112 5.85 18.95 -12.98
N THR A 113 6.41 20.12 -13.23
CA THR A 113 5.66 21.32 -13.60
C THR A 113 5.78 21.56 -15.09
N GLY A 114 4.75 21.15 -15.84
CA GLY A 114 4.71 21.33 -17.29
C GLY A 114 4.10 22.68 -17.70
N THR A 115 4.63 23.26 -18.78
CA THR A 115 4.03 24.41 -19.49
C THR A 115 3.65 23.99 -20.91
N PRO A 116 2.45 23.39 -21.11
CA PRO A 116 2.00 23.00 -22.44
C PRO A 116 1.91 24.19 -23.40
N SER A 117 2.01 23.91 -24.70
CA SER A 117 1.76 24.92 -25.74
C SER A 117 0.39 25.58 -25.54
N PRO A 118 0.24 26.89 -25.77
CA PRO A 118 -1.05 27.57 -25.62
C PRO A 118 -2.09 27.09 -26.63
N THR A 119 -1.64 26.51 -27.76
CA THR A 119 -2.52 25.96 -28.79
C THR A 119 -2.09 24.57 -29.22
N LEU A 120 -3.08 23.76 -29.59
CA LEU A 120 -2.92 22.48 -30.26
C LEU A 120 -3.44 22.60 -31.69
N GLN A 121 -2.63 22.18 -32.67
CA GLN A 121 -2.97 22.19 -34.08
C GLN A 121 -3.23 20.76 -34.58
N ILE A 122 -4.37 20.53 -35.22
CA ILE A 122 -4.72 19.24 -35.83
C ILE A 122 -5.03 19.49 -37.31
N LYS A 123 -4.29 18.79 -38.18
CA LYS A 123 -4.46 18.89 -39.64
C LYS A 123 -4.89 17.54 -40.20
N GLY A 124 -5.88 17.55 -41.08
CA GLY A 124 -6.37 16.33 -41.73
C GLY A 124 -7.52 16.60 -42.69
N LYS A 125 -7.62 15.81 -43.77
CA LYS A 125 -8.69 15.93 -44.79
C LYS A 125 -8.86 17.34 -45.35
N GLY A 126 -7.76 18.08 -45.54
CA GLY A 126 -7.78 19.46 -46.02
C GLY A 126 -8.21 20.50 -45.00
N GLN A 127 -8.49 20.12 -43.75
CA GLN A 127 -8.86 21.02 -42.67
C GLN A 127 -7.67 21.25 -41.70
N ASN A 128 -7.69 22.42 -41.06
CA ASN A 128 -6.78 22.79 -39.99
C ASN A 128 -7.60 23.30 -38.81
N LEU A 129 -7.51 22.61 -37.67
CA LEU A 129 -8.21 22.93 -36.44
C LEU A 129 -7.20 23.44 -35.42
N SER A 130 -7.56 24.52 -34.73
CA SER A 130 -6.77 25.12 -33.65
C SER A 130 -7.59 25.10 -32.36
N PHE A 131 -6.99 24.60 -31.29
CA PHE A 131 -7.63 24.43 -29.98
C PHE A 131 -6.83 25.20 -28.92
N GLN A 132 -7.53 25.86 -28.00
CA GLN A 132 -6.93 26.66 -26.93
C GLN A 132 -6.73 25.83 -25.66
N TYR A 133 -5.56 25.96 -25.03
CA TYR A 133 -5.22 25.21 -23.82
C TYR A 133 -6.14 25.61 -22.65
N LYS A 134 -6.58 24.61 -21.88
CA LYS A 134 -7.56 24.70 -20.77
C LYS A 134 -8.98 25.10 -21.16
N THR A 135 -9.23 25.48 -22.41
CA THR A 135 -10.58 25.70 -22.94
C THR A 135 -11.04 24.49 -23.75
N ASP A 136 -10.23 24.09 -24.73
CA ASP A 136 -10.59 23.05 -25.70
C ASP A 136 -9.77 21.77 -25.50
N PHE A 137 -8.57 21.88 -24.89
CA PHE A 137 -7.72 20.73 -24.62
C PHE A 137 -6.91 20.88 -23.33
N VAL A 138 -6.56 19.73 -22.75
CA VAL A 138 -5.61 19.62 -21.64
C VAL A 138 -4.53 18.63 -22.04
N ALA A 139 -3.27 19.01 -21.82
CA ALA A 139 -2.12 18.14 -22.02
C ALA A 139 -1.22 18.21 -20.79
N PHE A 140 -0.65 17.07 -20.41
CA PHE A 140 0.37 16.94 -19.38
C PHE A 140 1.25 15.73 -19.72
N THR A 141 2.38 15.60 -19.04
CA THR A 141 3.30 14.48 -19.21
C THR A 141 3.75 13.98 -17.85
N GLN A 142 4.00 12.66 -17.75
CA GLN A 142 4.64 12.03 -16.61
C GLN A 142 6.12 11.69 -16.90
N ARG A 143 6.64 12.10 -18.06
CA ARG A 143 8.05 11.90 -18.41
C ARG A 143 8.90 12.96 -17.73
N GLU A 144 9.92 12.52 -16.99
CA GLU A 144 10.96 13.36 -16.38
C GLU A 144 11.96 13.85 -17.44
N GLN A 145 11.47 14.64 -18.39
CA GLN A 145 12.25 15.19 -19.50
C GLN A 145 11.99 16.69 -19.59
N ALA A 146 13.03 17.45 -19.93
CA ALA A 146 12.93 18.91 -20.07
C ALA A 146 11.91 19.34 -21.14
N GLN A 147 11.72 18.52 -22.19
CA GLN A 147 10.80 18.80 -23.27
C GLN A 147 10.23 17.50 -23.85
N VAL A 148 8.93 17.50 -24.15
CA VAL A 148 8.24 16.44 -24.89
C VAL A 148 7.57 17.06 -26.10
N ASN A 149 7.85 16.53 -27.29
CA ASN A 149 7.30 17.03 -28.56
C ASN A 149 6.37 16.00 -29.18
N VAL A 150 5.21 16.46 -29.66
CA VAL A 150 4.30 15.70 -30.52
C VAL A 150 4.17 16.49 -31.81
N THR A 151 4.74 15.97 -32.89
CA THR A 151 4.82 16.68 -34.17
C THR A 151 4.39 15.74 -35.29
N ASN A 152 3.44 16.18 -36.11
CA ASN A 152 2.93 15.42 -37.27
C ASN A 152 2.62 13.95 -36.95
N SER A 153 2.03 13.71 -35.78
CA SER A 153 1.71 12.36 -35.29
C SER A 153 0.29 11.97 -35.69
N ALA A 154 0.06 10.66 -35.86
CA ALA A 154 -1.27 10.15 -36.17
C ALA A 154 -2.25 10.42 -35.02
N LEU A 155 -3.49 10.76 -35.37
CA LEU A 155 -4.58 10.97 -34.41
C LEU A 155 -5.54 9.78 -34.47
N VAL A 156 -5.84 9.21 -33.31
CA VAL A 156 -6.78 8.09 -33.16
C VAL A 156 -7.84 8.47 -32.12
N PHE A 157 -9.11 8.22 -32.44
CA PHE A 157 -10.20 8.36 -31.48
C PHE A 157 -10.35 7.04 -30.69
N ALA A 158 -10.06 7.07 -29.40
CA ALA A 158 -10.03 5.89 -28.54
C ALA A 158 -11.29 5.74 -27.63
N GLY A 159 -12.40 6.42 -27.95
CA GLY A 159 -13.60 6.41 -27.12
C GLY A 159 -13.32 6.89 -25.70
N TYR A 160 -13.66 6.06 -24.71
CA TYR A 160 -13.43 6.34 -23.28
C TYR A 160 -12.00 6.05 -22.80
N GLY A 161 -11.14 5.44 -23.63
CA GLY A 161 -9.75 5.15 -23.25
C GLY A 161 -9.59 4.07 -22.18
N VAL A 162 -10.56 3.15 -22.07
CA VAL A 162 -10.53 2.02 -21.12
C VAL A 162 -10.66 0.69 -21.85
N VAL A 163 -10.05 -0.36 -21.28
CA VAL A 163 -10.29 -1.74 -21.66
C VAL A 163 -11.11 -2.36 -20.53
N ALA A 164 -12.38 -2.68 -20.80
CA ALA A 164 -13.30 -3.23 -19.82
C ALA A 164 -14.10 -4.40 -20.43
N PRO A 165 -13.50 -5.60 -20.55
CA PRO A 165 -14.11 -6.75 -21.23
C PRO A 165 -15.43 -7.22 -20.62
N GLU A 166 -15.64 -6.97 -19.33
CA GLU A 166 -16.86 -7.32 -18.58
C GLU A 166 -18.10 -6.49 -18.98
N TYR A 167 -17.92 -5.40 -19.73
CA TYR A 167 -19.00 -4.63 -20.35
C TYR A 167 -19.16 -4.95 -21.85
N GLY A 168 -18.56 -6.07 -22.31
CA GLY A 168 -18.54 -6.58 -23.69
C GLY A 168 -19.43 -7.78 -23.91
#